data_AF-A0A841U0P3-F1
#
_entry.id   AF-A0A841U0P3-F1
#
_cell.length_a   1.000
_cell.length_b   1.000
_cell.length_c   1.000
_cell.angle_alpha   90.00
_cell.angle_beta   90.00
_cell.angle_gamma   90.00
#
_symmetry.space_group_name_H-M   'P 1'
#
loop_
_entity.id
_entity.type
_entity.pdbx_description
1 polymer ?
#
loop_
_entity_poly.entity_id
_entity_poly.type
_entity_poly.pdbx_seq_one_letter_code
_entity_poly.pdbx_strand_id
1 'polypeptide(L)'
;METAEHDSSSNLNTAVHSLSFASGDRTLAYADANRRLVEEIDELRKTMTEAFLREESFTSDSVIEISRLLDTKIIEYMRLITVNR
;
A
#
# COMPACT_ATOMS: atom_id res chain seq x y z
N MET A 1 -48.00 18.65 10.85
CA MET A 1 -47.21 17.50 11.31
C MET A 1 -46.73 16.80 10.05
N GLU A 2 -45.50 17.10 9.60
CA GLU A 2 -44.68 16.39 8.58
C GLU A 2 -43.41 17.27 8.40
N THR A 3 -42.26 17.02 9.05
CA THR A 3 -41.11 16.15 8.68
C THR A 3 -40.75 16.22 7.20
N ALA A 4 -39.51 16.29 6.72
CA ALA A 4 -38.18 16.61 7.24
C ALA A 4 -37.31 16.74 5.96
N GLU A 5 -36.41 17.71 5.96
CA GLU A 5 -35.04 17.69 5.40
C GLU A 5 -34.71 16.57 4.40
N HIS A 6 -34.48 16.93 3.13
CA HIS A 6 -33.80 16.04 2.19
C HIS A 6 -32.41 16.61 1.86
N ASP A 7 -31.44 15.84 2.32
CA ASP A 7 -30.00 16.04 2.28
C ASP A 7 -29.42 15.95 0.86
N SER A 8 -28.31 16.64 0.69
CA SER A 8 -27.49 16.71 -0.51
C SER A 8 -26.81 15.37 -0.78
N SER A 9 -26.71 14.96 -2.05
CA SER A 9 -25.80 13.89 -2.43
C SER A 9 -25.12 14.19 -3.76
N SER A 10 -23.91 14.72 -3.59
CA SER A 10 -22.67 14.49 -4.34
C SER A 10 -22.72 14.32 -5.87
N ASN A 11 -22.23 15.35 -6.55
CA ASN A 11 -21.63 15.25 -7.87
C ASN A 11 -20.41 14.32 -7.82
N LEU A 12 -20.44 13.21 -8.56
CA LEU A 12 -19.23 12.46 -8.92
C LEU A 12 -19.17 12.25 -10.45
N ASN A 13 -19.27 13.33 -11.20
CA ASN A 13 -18.98 13.33 -12.63
C ASN A 13 -17.50 13.65 -12.85
N THR A 14 -16.63 12.72 -12.50
CA THR A 14 -15.23 12.71 -12.93
C THR A 14 -15.01 11.47 -13.79
N ALA A 15 -15.81 11.38 -14.87
CA ALA A 15 -15.55 10.46 -15.97
C ALA A 15 -14.38 11.02 -16.79
N VAL A 16 -13.17 10.78 -16.29
CA VAL A 16 -11.92 11.23 -16.90
C VAL A 16 -11.36 10.07 -17.73
N HIS A 17 -11.54 10.23 -19.03
CA HIS A 17 -10.74 9.76 -20.16
C HIS A 17 -10.76 8.28 -20.56
N SER A 18 -11.59 8.07 -21.57
CA SER A 18 -11.40 7.15 -22.69
C SER A 18 -10.01 7.24 -23.34
N LEU A 19 -9.54 6.08 -23.82
CA LEU A 19 -8.52 5.80 -24.86
C LEU A 19 -7.04 5.68 -24.43
N SER A 20 -6.59 4.44 -24.17
CA SER A 20 -5.35 3.85 -24.75
C SER A 20 -5.23 2.36 -24.37
N PHE A 21 -5.68 1.46 -25.24
CA PHE A 21 -5.75 0.01 -24.98
C PHE A 21 -4.38 -0.69 -24.84
N ALA A 22 -3.27 -0.04 -25.17
CA ALA A 22 -1.92 -0.59 -24.95
C ALA A 22 -1.20 -0.02 -23.70
N SER A 23 -1.70 1.10 -23.16
CA SER A 23 -1.09 1.79 -22.01
C SER A 23 -1.78 1.45 -20.68
N GLY A 24 -3.05 1.05 -20.73
CA GLY A 24 -3.84 0.72 -19.53
C GLY A 24 -3.34 -0.52 -18.78
N ASP A 25 -2.85 -1.53 -19.49
CA ASP A 25 -2.40 -2.80 -18.90
C ASP A 25 -1.14 -2.60 -18.01
N ARG A 26 -0.22 -1.74 -18.47
CA ARG A 26 0.99 -1.38 -17.71
C ARG A 26 0.68 -0.55 -16.46
N THR A 27 -0.26 0.38 -16.55
CA THR A 27 -0.64 1.23 -15.40
C THR A 27 -1.37 0.44 -14.32
N LEU A 28 -2.25 -0.49 -14.73
CA LEU A 28 -2.94 -1.38 -13.79
C LEU A 28 -1.97 -2.36 -13.12
N ALA A 29 -1.08 -2.98 -13.88
CA ALA A 29 -0.05 -3.87 -13.34
C ALA A 29 0.87 -3.14 -12.33
N TYR A 30 1.22 -1.88 -12.61
CA TYR A 30 2.00 -1.06 -11.69
C TYR A 30 1.23 -0.72 -10.41
N ALA A 31 -0.05 -0.34 -10.51
CA ALA A 31 -0.89 -0.07 -9.35
C ALA A 31 -1.09 -1.32 -8.48
N ASP A 32 -1.26 -2.49 -9.11
CA ASP A 32 -1.33 -3.78 -8.43
C ASP A 32 0.01 -4.14 -7.75
N ALA A 33 1.14 -3.94 -8.43
CA ALA A 33 2.47 -4.16 -7.84
C ALA A 33 2.70 -3.24 -6.64
N ASN A 34 2.32 -1.97 -6.76
CA ASN A 34 2.40 -1.01 -5.65
C ASN A 34 1.52 -1.43 -4.47
N ARG A 35 0.27 -1.85 -4.74
CA ARG A 35 -0.64 -2.34 -3.67
C ARG A 35 -0.05 -3.55 -2.95
N ARG A 36 0.40 -4.56 -3.68
CA ARG A 36 1.01 -5.76 -3.11
C ARG A 36 2.24 -5.44 -2.26
N LEU A 37 3.06 -4.50 -2.73
CA LEU A 37 4.25 -4.11 -2.01
C LEU A 37 3.92 -3.39 -0.69
N VAL A 38 2.88 -2.55 -0.68
CA VAL A 38 2.38 -1.92 0.55
C VAL A 38 1.85 -2.97 1.53
N GLU A 39 1.04 -3.93 1.03
CA GLU A 39 0.53 -5.05 1.83
C GLU A 39 1.69 -5.85 2.46
N GLU A 40 2.71 -6.19 1.68
CA GLU A 40 3.89 -6.93 2.16
C GLU A 40 4.70 -6.15 3.19
N ILE A 41 4.86 -4.83 3.01
CA ILE A 41 5.53 -3.97 4.00
C ILE A 41 4.76 -3.95 5.32
N ASP A 42 3.43 -3.86 5.28
CA ASP A 42 2.61 -3.84 6.49
C ASP A 42 2.57 -5.19 7.20
N GLU A 43 2.52 -6.30 6.45
CA GLU A 43 2.66 -7.65 7.00
C GLU A 43 4.03 -7.82 7.69
N LEU A 44 5.12 -7.42 7.04
CA LEU A 44 6.46 -7.51 7.63
C LEU A 44 6.61 -6.66 8.89
N ARG A 45 6.02 -5.47 8.95
CA ARG A 45 5.99 -4.64 10.16
C ARG A 45 5.24 -5.32 11.30
N LYS A 46 4.10 -5.94 11.00
CA LYS A 46 3.33 -6.70 11.98
C LYS A 46 4.14 -7.89 12.49
N THR A 47 4.71 -8.69 11.59
CA THR A 47 5.52 -9.86 11.95
C THR A 47 6.76 -9.46 12.75
N MET A 48 7.42 -8.34 12.41
CA MET A 48 8.57 -7.83 13.17
C MET A 48 8.16 -7.44 14.60
N THR A 49 7.00 -6.79 14.74
CA THR A 49 6.45 -6.42 16.04
C THR A 49 6.14 -7.67 16.87
N GLU A 50 5.49 -8.67 16.28
CA GLU A 50 5.17 -9.93 16.95
C GLU A 50 6.45 -10.69 17.37
N ALA A 51 7.45 -10.75 16.50
CA ALA A 51 8.74 -11.34 16.82
C ALA A 51 9.42 -10.59 17.97
N PHE A 52 9.44 -9.26 17.95
CA PHE A 52 9.99 -8.48 19.04
C PHE A 52 9.26 -8.74 20.36
N LEU A 53 7.93 -8.78 20.36
CA LEU A 53 7.14 -9.07 21.56
C LEU A 53 7.40 -10.47 22.11
N ARG A 54 7.72 -11.44 21.25
CA ARG A 54 8.04 -12.82 21.66
C ARG A 54 9.46 -12.96 22.20
N GLU A 55 10.44 -12.36 21.53
CA GLU A 55 11.85 -12.47 21.89
C GLU A 55 12.30 -11.44 22.93
N GLU A 56 11.50 -10.40 23.18
CA GLU A 56 11.80 -9.24 24.02
C GLU A 56 13.13 -8.55 23.67
N SER A 57 13.57 -8.67 22.42
CA SER A 57 14.88 -8.19 21.97
C SER A 57 14.84 -7.73 20.52
N PHE A 58 15.35 -6.52 20.28
CA PHE A 58 15.53 -5.99 18.93
C PHE A 58 16.73 -6.59 18.19
N THR A 59 17.63 -7.26 18.90
CA THR A 59 18.83 -7.87 18.34
C THR A 59 18.74 -9.39 18.31
N SER A 60 17.55 -9.97 18.49
CA SER A 60 17.35 -11.39 18.23
C SER A 60 17.49 -11.64 16.72
N ASP A 61 17.99 -12.81 16.36
CA ASP A 61 18.21 -13.15 14.95
C ASP A 61 16.92 -13.07 14.13
N SER A 62 15.79 -13.45 14.72
CA SER A 62 14.47 -13.39 14.09
C SER A 62 14.03 -11.95 13.78
N VAL A 63 14.16 -11.03 14.73
CA VAL A 63 13.81 -9.61 14.50
C VAL A 63 14.75 -8.96 13.49
N ILE A 64 16.05 -9.28 13.56
CA ILE A 64 17.04 -8.78 12.59
C ILE A 64 16.73 -9.28 11.18
N GLU A 65 16.38 -10.56 11.01
CA GLU A 65 16.06 -11.12 9.70
C GLU A 65 14.81 -10.46 9.10
N ILE A 66 13.74 -10.31 9.89
CA ILE A 66 12.52 -9.64 9.44
C ILE A 66 12.81 -8.17 9.10
N SER A 67 13.63 -7.47 9.90
CA SER A 67 14.03 -6.09 9.63
C SER A 67 14.76 -5.96 8.29
N ARG A 68 15.68 -6.87 7.97
CA ARG A 68 16.40 -6.86 6.68
C ARG A 68 15.46 -7.09 5.50
N LEU A 69 14.48 -7.97 5.67
CA LEU A 69 13.46 -8.23 4.66
C LEU A 69 12.55 -7.01 4.45
N LEU A 70 12.11 -6.38 5.55
CA LEU A 70 11.33 -5.15 5.53
C LEU A 70 12.07 -4.01 4.81
N ASP A 71 13.35 -3.81 5.12
CA ASP A 71 14.19 -2.79 4.48
C ASP A 71 14.26 -3.01 2.96
N THR A 72 14.39 -4.26 2.52
CA THR A 72 14.41 -4.61 1.09
C THR A 72 13.13 -4.16 0.39
N LYS A 73 11.97 -4.36 1.01
CA LYS A 73 10.67 -3.96 0.47
C LYS A 73 10.45 -2.46 0.49
N ILE A 74 10.91 -1.78 1.53
CA ILE A 74 10.91 -0.31 1.57
C ILE A 74 11.78 0.26 0.45
N ILE A 75 12.98 -0.29 0.22
CA ILE A 75 13.86 0.15 -0.88
C ILE A 75 13.20 -0.09 -2.25
N GLU A 76 12.51 -1.20 -2.43
CA GLU A 76 11.72 -1.46 -3.64
C GLU A 76 10.60 -0.43 -3.83
N TYR A 77 9.85 -0.13 -2.76
CA TYR A 77 8.76 0.84 -2.80
C TYR A 77 9.26 2.24 -3.11
N MET A 78 10.35 2.65 -2.45
CA MET A 78 10.98 3.95 -2.70
C MET A 78 11.45 4.07 -4.14
N ARG A 79 11.97 2.99 -4.75
CA ARG A 79 12.35 2.97 -6.17
C ARG A 79 11.14 3.13 -7.08
N LEU A 80 10.03 2.43 -6.81
CA LEU A 80 8.79 2.60 -7.57
C LEU A 80 8.33 4.07 -7.52
N ILE A 81 8.21 4.64 -6.32
CA ILE A 81 7.75 6.02 -6.14
C ILE A 81 8.69 7.06 -6.78
N THR A 82 10.01 6.84 -6.73
CA THR A 82 11.01 7.80 -7.25
C THR A 82 11.15 7.73 -8.77
N VAL A 83 11.05 6.53 -9.37
CA VAL A 83 11.16 6.35 -10.83
C VAL A 83 9.92 6.88 -11.56
N ASN A 84 8.77 6.93 -10.89
CA ASN A 84 7.51 7.44 -11.46
C ASN A 84 7.29 8.96 -11.27
N ARG A 85 8.33 9.73 -10.90
CA ARG A 85 8.27 11.18 -10.68
C ARG A 85 8.96 11.95 -11.80
#